data_AF-D3SNH0-F1
#
_entry.id   AF-D3SNH0-F1
#
_cell.length_a   1.000
_cell.length_b   1.000
_cell.length_c   1.000
_cell.angle_alpha   90.00
_cell.angle_beta   90.00
_cell.angle_gamma   90.00
#
_symmetry.space_group_name_H-M   'P 1'
#
loop_
_entity.id
_entity.type
_entity.pdbx_description
1 polymer ?
#
loop_
_entity_poly.entity_id
_entity_poly.type
_entity_poly.pdbx_seq_one_letter_code
_entity_poly.pdbx_strand_id
1 'polypeptide(L)'
;MEHLSQEQIMELKRDLLNLREAIIKNAQQQIKDPSNITFEGGDEIDRANIEVERYLNLQRIRTRELKLLRKIDYALMKMEAGSYGVCESCGAPIPFERLKARPVTTMCINCKELEEESEAE
;
A
#
# COMPACT_ATOMS: atom_id res chain seq x y z
N MET A 1 18.53 3.95 23.64
CA MET A 1 17.46 4.50 22.79
C MET A 1 17.60 3.90 21.40
N GLU A 2 17.36 2.59 21.29
CA GLU A 2 17.26 1.90 20.00
C GLU A 2 15.98 1.08 20.11
N HIS A 3 14.87 1.58 19.56
CA HIS A 3 13.55 0.94 19.67
C HIS A 3 13.37 -0.20 18.66
N LEU A 4 14.27 -0.32 17.69
CA LEU A 4 14.31 -1.37 16.68
C LEU A 4 15.74 -1.89 16.53
N SER A 5 15.92 -3.21 16.53
CA SER A 5 17.22 -3.82 16.23
C SER A 5 17.54 -3.73 14.74
N GLN A 6 18.82 -3.76 14.39
CA GLN A 6 19.24 -3.83 12.98
C GLN A 6 18.66 -5.05 12.26
N GLU A 7 18.51 -6.18 12.96
CA GLU A 7 17.89 -7.39 12.42
C GLU A 7 16.41 -7.16 12.07
N GLN A 8 15.65 -6.51 12.96
CA GLN A 8 14.25 -6.16 12.71
C GLN A 8 14.09 -5.22 11.52
N ILE A 9 14.98 -4.23 11.38
CA ILE A 9 14.96 -3.30 10.24
C ILE A 9 15.25 -4.06 8.94
N MET A 10 16.20 -4.99 8.94
CA MET A 10 16.51 -5.81 7.77
C MET A 10 15.36 -6.73 7.36
N GLU A 11 14.68 -7.36 8.33
CA GLU A 11 13.48 -8.16 8.09
C GLU A 11 12.40 -7.32 7.41
N LEU A 12 12.04 -6.17 8.00
CA LEU A 12 11.01 -5.28 7.44
C LEU A 12 11.41 -4.70 6.08
N LYS A 13 12.70 -4.38 5.87
CA LYS A 13 13.20 -3.91 4.57
C LYS A 13 13.02 -4.97 3.50
N ARG A 14 13.33 -6.24 3.81
CA ARG A 14 13.13 -7.36 2.89
C ARG A 14 11.66 -7.52 2.51
N ASP A 15 10.76 -7.44 3.49
CA ASP A 15 9.33 -7.55 3.26
C ASP A 15 8.78 -6.42 2.37
N LEU A 16 9.23 -5.18 2.61
CA LEU A 16 8.88 -4.03 1.77
C LEU A 16 9.37 -4.20 0.32
N LEU A 17 10.59 -4.70 0.12
CA LEU A 17 11.14 -4.95 -1.21
C LEU A 17 10.36 -6.04 -1.95
N ASN A 18 10.03 -7.14 -1.28
CA ASN A 18 9.21 -8.21 -1.84
C ASN A 18 7.82 -7.69 -2.25
N LEU A 19 7.19 -6.88 -1.38
CA LEU A 19 5.89 -6.28 -1.66
C LEU A 19 5.95 -5.32 -2.85
N ARG A 20 7.00 -4.49 -2.93
CA ARG A 20 7.25 -3.60 -4.06
C ARG A 20 7.38 -4.37 -5.38
N GLU A 21 8.16 -5.44 -5.39
CA GLU A 21 8.33 -6.28 -6.57
C GLU A 21 7.02 -6.94 -6.99
N ALA A 22 6.23 -7.46 -6.03
CA ALA A 22 4.93 -8.06 -6.30
C ALA A 22 3.96 -7.06 -6.97
N ILE A 23 3.90 -5.82 -6.46
CA ILE A 23 3.05 -4.76 -7.05
C ILE A 23 3.48 -4.45 -8.48
N ILE A 24 4.79 -4.30 -8.73
CA ILE A 24 5.32 -4.00 -10.07
C ILE A 24 5.00 -5.15 -11.03
N LYS A 25 5.18 -6.40 -10.59
CA LYS A 25 4.88 -7.58 -11.40
C LYS A 25 3.39 -7.69 -11.73
N ASN A 26 2.51 -7.45 -10.77
CA ASN A 26 1.06 -7.43 -10.99
C ASN A 26 0.66 -6.32 -11.99
N ALA A 27 1.22 -5.11 -11.84
CA ALA A 27 0.97 -4.02 -12.77
C ALA A 27 1.43 -4.38 -14.21
N GLN A 28 2.59 -5.02 -14.37
CA GLN A 28 3.06 -5.51 -15.67
C GLN A 28 2.17 -6.60 -16.27
N GLN A 29 1.64 -7.51 -15.46
CA GLN A 29 0.71 -8.55 -15.92
C GLN A 29 -0.63 -7.96 -16.39
N GLN A 30 -1.18 -7.00 -15.66
CA GLN A 30 -2.41 -6.29 -16.05
C GLN A 30 -2.28 -5.52 -17.38
N ILE A 31 -1.07 -5.10 -17.76
CA ILE A 31 -0.81 -4.46 -19.05
C ILE A 31 -0.78 -5.51 -20.19
N LYS A 32 -0.26 -6.71 -19.90
CA LYS A 32 -0.13 -7.79 -20.90
C LYS A 32 -1.43 -8.52 -21.17
N ASP A 33 -2.38 -8.49 -20.24
CA ASP A 33 -3.65 -9.20 -20.37
C ASP A 33 -4.88 -8.27 -20.26
N PRO A 34 -5.14 -7.42 -21.27
CA PRO A 34 -6.31 -6.54 -21.28
C PRO A 34 -7.64 -7.30 -21.46
N SER A 35 -7.62 -8.58 -21.84
CA SER A 35 -8.75 -9.26 -22.49
C SER A 35 -9.31 -10.51 -21.81
N ASN A 36 -8.86 -10.88 -20.61
CA ASN A 36 -9.23 -12.18 -20.04
C ASN A 36 -10.57 -12.21 -19.29
N ILE A 37 -11.69 -11.88 -19.94
CA ILE A 37 -13.04 -12.36 -19.55
C ILE A 37 -13.90 -12.48 -20.82
N THR A 38 -14.39 -13.68 -21.09
CA THR A 38 -15.41 -13.98 -22.11
C THR A 38 -16.76 -13.38 -21.69
N PHE A 39 -17.32 -12.50 -22.50
CA PHE A 39 -18.68 -12.00 -22.34
C PHE A 39 -19.66 -13.11 -22.74
N GLU A 40 -20.31 -13.75 -21.76
CA GLU A 40 -21.35 -14.75 -21.98
C GLU A 40 -22.73 -14.10 -21.99
N GLY A 41 -23.13 -13.55 -23.14
CA GLY A 41 -24.53 -13.18 -23.42
C GLY A 41 -25.05 -11.92 -22.70
N GLY A 42 -25.74 -11.08 -23.47
CA GLY A 42 -26.35 -9.82 -23.04
C GLY A 42 -26.60 -8.95 -24.28
N ASP A 43 -27.47 -7.95 -24.16
CA ASP A 43 -27.64 -6.98 -25.24
C ASP A 43 -26.45 -5.99 -25.30
N GLU A 44 -26.43 -5.12 -26.31
CA GLU A 44 -25.33 -4.16 -26.49
C GLU A 44 -25.20 -3.17 -25.32
N ILE A 45 -26.30 -2.91 -24.61
CA ILE A 45 -26.34 -1.99 -23.47
C ILE A 45 -25.70 -2.67 -22.24
N ASP A 46 -26.06 -3.92 -21.97
CA ASP A 46 -25.46 -4.72 -20.90
C ASP A 46 -23.96 -4.86 -21.09
N ARG A 47 -23.53 -5.09 -22.35
CA ARG A 47 -22.11 -5.16 -22.69
C ARG A 47 -21.37 -3.87 -22.40
N ALA A 48 -21.93 -2.73 -22.81
CA ALA A 48 -21.34 -1.42 -22.56
C ALA A 48 -21.22 -1.11 -21.06
N ASN A 49 -22.24 -1.44 -20.26
CA ASN A 49 -22.22 -1.22 -18.81
C ASN A 49 -21.15 -2.06 -18.11
N ILE A 50 -21.05 -3.35 -18.43
CA ILE A 50 -20.04 -4.26 -17.85
C ILE A 50 -18.62 -3.78 -18.18
N GLU A 51 -18.39 -3.30 -19.40
CA GLU A 51 -17.08 -2.78 -19.81
C GLU A 51 -16.69 -1.52 -19.04
N VAL A 52 -17.64 -0.59 -18.83
CA VAL A 52 -17.44 0.61 -18.03
C VAL A 52 -17.15 0.26 -16.56
N GLU A 53 -17.93 -0.61 -15.94
CA GLU A 53 -17.70 -1.05 -14.56
C GLU A 53 -16.33 -1.71 -14.39
N ARG A 54 -15.95 -2.58 -15.34
CA ARG A 54 -14.64 -3.22 -15.36
C ARG A 54 -13.52 -2.19 -15.46
N TYR A 55 -13.64 -1.22 -16.36
CA TYR A 55 -12.66 -0.14 -16.51
C TYR A 55 -12.48 0.65 -15.21
N LEU A 56 -13.59 1.04 -14.57
CA LEU A 56 -13.57 1.77 -13.29
C LEU A 56 -12.91 0.96 -12.18
N ASN A 57 -13.22 -0.34 -12.09
CA ASN A 57 -12.62 -1.24 -11.09
C ASN A 57 -11.10 -1.38 -11.29
N LEU A 58 -10.65 -1.57 -12.54
CA LEU A 58 -9.22 -1.62 -12.86
C LEU A 58 -8.51 -0.30 -12.51
N GLN A 59 -9.11 0.85 -12.81
CA GLN A 59 -8.54 2.14 -12.44
C GLN A 59 -8.41 2.32 -10.91
N ARG A 60 -9.43 1.89 -10.15
CA ARG A 60 -9.40 1.95 -8.68
C ARG A 60 -8.28 1.11 -8.10
N ILE A 61 -8.10 -0.13 -8.60
CA ILE A 61 -7.02 -1.02 -8.18
C ILE A 61 -5.65 -0.38 -8.45
N ARG A 62 -5.41 0.09 -9.68
CA ARG A 62 -4.15 0.75 -10.06
C ARG A 62 -3.85 1.97 -9.18
N THR A 63 -4.87 2.79 -8.92
CA THR A 63 -4.70 3.98 -8.07
C THR A 63 -4.29 3.60 -6.65
N ARG A 64 -4.87 2.53 -6.09
CA ARG A 64 -4.50 2.02 -4.75
C ARG A 64 -3.08 1.45 -4.74
N GLU A 65 -2.72 0.67 -5.75
CA GLU A 65 -1.37 0.10 -5.90
C GLU A 65 -0.29 1.18 -6.02
N LEU A 66 -0.52 2.22 -6.83
CA LEU A 66 0.39 3.36 -6.95
C LEU A 66 0.56 4.12 -5.64
N LYS A 67 -0.54 4.34 -4.88
CA LYS A 67 -0.47 4.96 -3.55
C LYS A 67 0.34 4.09 -2.58
N LEU A 68 0.15 2.78 -2.61
CA LEU A 68 0.89 1.85 -1.76
C LEU A 68 2.38 1.85 -2.12
N LEU A 69 2.71 1.81 -3.41
CA LEU A 69 4.10 1.86 -3.91
C LEU A 69 4.83 3.10 -3.40
N ARG A 70 4.21 4.28 -3.49
CA ARG A 70 4.77 5.53 -2.93
C ARG A 70 5.04 5.44 -1.43
N LYS A 71 4.14 4.80 -0.66
CA LYS A 71 4.34 4.59 0.78
C LYS A 71 5.48 3.63 1.07
N ILE A 72 5.67 2.59 0.24
CA ILE A 72 6.80 1.67 0.36
C ILE A 72 8.11 2.39 0.09
N ASP A 73 8.20 3.13 -1.02
CA ASP A 73 9.41 3.88 -1.37
C ASP A 73 9.76 4.90 -0.26
N TYR A 74 8.74 5.55 0.32
CA TYR A 74 8.93 6.46 1.46
C TYR A 74 9.45 5.75 2.71
N ALA A 75 8.89 4.59 3.07
CA ALA A 75 9.36 3.80 4.20
C ALA A 75 10.81 3.34 4.02
N LEU A 76 11.19 2.90 2.81
CA LEU A 76 12.57 2.54 2.47
C LEU A 76 13.52 3.73 2.60
N MET A 77 13.12 4.91 2.14
CA MET A 77 13.90 6.14 2.29
C MET A 77 14.13 6.48 3.78
N LYS A 78 13.12 6.33 4.62
CA LYS A 78 13.23 6.54 6.08
C LYS A 78 14.17 5.55 6.76
N MET A 79 14.18 4.29 6.29
CA MET A 79 15.11 3.27 6.77
C MET A 79 16.55 3.66 6.44
N GLU A 80 16.81 4.17 5.24
CA GLU A 80 18.13 4.65 4.83
C GLU A 80 18.57 5.91 5.58
N ALA A 81 17.62 6.79 5.89
CA ALA A 81 17.86 7.99 6.70
C ALA A 81 17.97 7.70 8.22
N GLY A 82 17.72 6.47 8.67
CA GLY A 82 17.76 6.09 10.09
C GLY A 82 16.60 6.65 10.95
N SER A 83 15.55 7.19 10.34
CA SER A 83 14.37 7.76 11.02
C SER A 83 13.15 6.85 10.98
N TYR A 84 13.32 5.61 10.54
CA TYR A 84 12.24 4.63 10.44
C TYR A 84 11.69 4.20 11.80
N GLY A 85 10.38 3.96 11.85
CA GLY A 85 9.70 3.57 13.07
C GLY A 85 9.50 4.70 14.07
N VAL A 86 9.54 5.96 13.64
CA VAL A 86 9.20 7.14 14.45
C VAL A 86 7.94 7.78 13.88
N CYS A 87 6.98 8.11 14.76
CA CYS A 87 5.74 8.76 14.39
C CYS A 87 6.00 10.17 13.85
N GLU A 88 5.46 10.50 12.68
CA GLU A 88 5.63 11.83 12.07
C GLU A 88 4.81 12.94 12.73
N SER A 89 3.75 12.58 13.46
CA SER A 89 2.88 13.54 14.15
C SER A 89 3.41 13.92 15.53
N CYS A 90 3.78 12.94 16.36
CA CYS A 90 4.19 13.17 17.75
C CYS A 90 5.66 12.85 18.06
N GLY A 91 6.42 12.30 17.11
CA GLY A 91 7.81 11.91 17.33
C GLY A 91 8.00 10.67 18.22
N ALA A 92 6.93 10.00 18.65
CA ALA A 92 7.02 8.80 19.48
C ALA A 92 7.49 7.58 18.66
N PRO A 93 8.24 6.63 19.26
CA PRO A 93 8.60 5.38 18.60
C PRO A 93 7.35 4.54 18.30
N ILE A 94 7.31 3.95 17.10
CA ILE A 94 6.25 3.05 16.67
C ILE A 94 6.62 1.63 17.12
N PRO A 95 5.72 0.91 17.82
CA PRO A 95 5.99 -0.47 18.24
C PRO A 95 6.30 -1.40 17.06
N PHE A 96 7.26 -2.31 17.25
CA PHE A 96 7.65 -3.28 16.22
C PHE A 96 6.46 -4.13 15.75
N GLU A 97 5.58 -4.58 16.64
CA GLU A 97 4.40 -5.38 16.29
C GLU A 97 3.51 -4.69 15.25
N ARG A 98 3.37 -3.36 15.35
CA ARG A 98 2.61 -2.54 14.41
C ARG A 98 3.34 -2.39 13.07
N LEU A 99 4.66 -2.22 13.10
CA LEU A 99 5.48 -2.20 11.88
C LEU A 99 5.52 -3.56 11.19
N LYS A 100 5.48 -4.66 11.94
CA LYS A 100 5.39 -6.02 11.42
C LYS A 100 4.04 -6.27 10.74
N ALA A 101 2.95 -5.79 11.34
CA ALA A 101 1.62 -5.87 10.73
C ALA A 101 1.49 -4.96 9.51
N ARG A 102 2.06 -3.75 9.56
CA ARG A 102 1.98 -2.76 8.48
C ARG A 102 3.27 -1.92 8.38
N PRO A 103 4.27 -2.36 7.61
CA PRO A 103 5.60 -1.71 7.56
C PRO A 103 5.60 -0.35 6.86
N VAL A 104 4.52 -0.02 6.13
CA VAL A 104 4.36 1.28 5.46
C VAL A 104 3.75 2.37 6.35
N THR A 105 3.53 2.09 7.64
CA THR A 105 2.91 3.06 8.56
C THR A 105 3.89 4.12 9.03
N THR A 106 3.45 5.38 9.05
CA THR A 106 4.29 6.55 9.41
C THR A 106 3.88 7.22 10.72
N MET A 107 2.71 6.87 11.28
CA MET A 107 2.16 7.47 12.51
C MET A 107 2.04 6.40 13.58
N CYS A 108 2.01 6.72 14.88
CA CYS A 108 1.70 5.75 15.94
C CYS A 108 0.18 5.42 15.99
N ILE A 109 -0.23 4.50 16.85
CA ILE A 109 -1.65 4.09 16.96
C ILE A 109 -2.52 5.24 17.46
N ASN A 110 -2.13 5.92 18.55
CA ASN A 110 -2.87 7.05 19.11
C ASN A 110 -3.05 8.19 18.11
N CYS A 111 -1.99 8.57 17.38
CA CYS A 111 -2.10 9.62 16.36
C CYS A 111 -2.98 9.19 15.19
N LYS A 112 -3.04 7.88 14.89
CA LYS A 112 -3.88 7.37 13.82
C LYS A 112 -5.37 7.36 14.23
N GLU A 113 -5.67 7.01 15.48
CA GLU A 113 -7.01 7.07 16.05
C GLU A 113 -7.54 8.52 16.06
N LEU A 114 -6.72 9.48 16.50
CA LEU A 114 -7.09 10.91 16.49
C LEU A 114 -7.38 11.45 15.07
N GLU A 115 -6.59 11.03 14.08
CA GLU A 115 -6.82 11.41 12.68
C GLU A 115 -8.17 10.85 12.18
N GLU A 116 -8.47 9.58 12.51
CA GLU A 116 -9.73 8.93 12.13
C GLU A 116 -10.95 9.57 12.81
N GLU A 117 -10.82 9.99 14.08
CA GLU A 117 -11.86 10.76 14.77
C GLU A 117 -12.11 12.12 14.11
N SER A 118 -11.05 12.84 13.73
CA SER A 118 -11.18 14.15 13.08
C SER A 118 -11.74 14.08 11.64
N GLU A 119 -11.57 12.96 10.95
CA GLU A 119 -12.15 12.72 9.62
C GLU A 119 -13.65 12.33 9.68
N ALA A 120 -14.14 11.94 10.86
CA ALA A 120 -15.53 11.53 11.07
C ALA A 120 -16.48 12.69 11.42
N GLU A 121 -15.95 13.87 11.76
CA GLU A 121 -16.68 15.13 11.99
C GLU A 121 -16.83 15.96 10.71
#